data_AF-A0A484ZN44-F1
#
_entry.id   AF-A0A484ZN44-F1
#
_cell.length_a   1.000
_cell.length_b   1.000
_cell.length_c   1.000
_cell.angle_alpha   90.00
_cell.angle_beta   90.00
_cell.angle_gamma   90.00
#
_symmetry.space_group_name_H-M   'P 1'
#
loop_
_entity.id
_entity.type
_entity.pdbx_description
1 polymer ?
#
loop_
_entity_poly.entity_id
_entity_poly.type
_entity_poly.pdbx_seq_one_letter_code
_entity_poly.pdbx_strand_id
1 'polypeptide(L)'
;MVEVPYTVNLLIGAIVAVAVGYYIMKGYSATGVLMIGGIALLLISISLGRPIIAPKDSTGFLLLDVFEYIKGLLSNRAADLGMMIMILCGFAAYMSHIGANDMVVKLASHPLKYINSPYVLMIAAYFVACLMSLAVSSATGLGVLLMATLFPVMVNVGISRGAATAICASPAAIILSPTSGDVIVAAEASNMGGPKLIEFAFHTTLPISIIAILAIAVAHFFWQRYLDKKEQVVSEKLDVSHIVTRVPVFYAILPFLPIIGVLIFSGKIPLPLTDAEGVQKVIPSLNIITIIIICMVVTAVIEFLRSFKAKQVF
;
A
#
# COMPACT_ATOMS: atom_id res chain seq x y z
N MET A 1 1.88 15.89 41.16
CA MET A 1 1.86 14.97 40.00
C MET A 1 2.13 13.59 40.54
N VAL A 2 1.24 12.61 40.33
CA VAL A 2 1.50 11.23 40.78
C VAL A 2 2.52 10.63 39.81
N GLU A 3 3.75 10.41 40.26
CA GLU A 3 4.75 9.65 39.49
C GLU A 3 4.33 8.18 39.46
N VAL A 4 3.48 7.85 38.50
CA VAL A 4 3.09 6.47 38.23
C VAL A 4 4.25 5.78 37.50
N PRO A 5 4.79 4.66 38.02
CA PRO A 5 5.97 4.04 37.45
C PRO A 5 5.75 3.60 35.99
N TYR A 6 6.81 3.64 35.17
CA TYR A 6 6.76 3.28 33.75
C TYR A 6 6.16 1.89 33.49
N THR A 7 6.35 0.96 34.44
CA THR A 7 5.77 -0.39 34.41
C THR A 7 4.25 -0.37 34.39
N VAL A 8 3.61 0.57 35.09
CA VAL A 8 2.15 0.71 35.12
C VAL A 8 1.63 1.25 33.79
N ASN A 9 2.35 2.17 33.13
CA ASN A 9 2.00 2.64 31.79
C ASN A 9 2.05 1.50 30.76
N LEU A 10 3.10 0.68 30.82
CA LEU A 10 3.26 -0.50 29.97
C LEU A 10 2.16 -1.53 30.22
N LEU A 11 1.80 -1.78 31.48
CA LEU A 11 0.71 -2.69 31.84
C LEU A 11 -0.64 -2.22 31.32
N ILE A 12 -0.98 -0.94 31.51
CA ILE A 12 -2.23 -0.36 31.01
C ILE A 12 -2.28 -0.48 29.48
N GLY A 13 -1.20 -0.09 28.80
CA GLY A 13 -1.10 -0.21 27.34
C GLY A 13 -1.25 -1.66 26.86
N ALA A 14 -0.59 -2.61 27.52
CA ALA A 14 -0.66 -4.03 27.19
C ALA A 14 -2.08 -4.59 27.39
N ILE A 15 -2.75 -4.26 28.50
CA ILE A 15 -4.13 -4.70 28.76
C ILE A 15 -5.08 -4.19 27.68
N VAL A 16 -4.99 -2.89 27.35
CA VAL A 16 -5.83 -2.30 26.30
C VAL A 16 -5.52 -2.91 24.94
N ALA A 17 -4.24 -3.14 24.61
CA ALA A 17 -3.85 -3.77 23.35
C ALA A 17 -4.38 -5.21 23.22
N VAL A 18 -4.30 -6.01 24.29
CA VAL A 18 -4.87 -7.36 24.34
C VAL A 18 -6.38 -7.33 24.17
N ALA A 19 -7.08 -6.40 24.85
CA ALA A 19 -8.52 -6.24 24.72
C ALA A 19 -8.92 -5.87 23.28
N VAL A 20 -8.24 -4.88 22.68
CA VAL A 20 -8.45 -4.47 21.28
C VAL A 20 -8.23 -5.65 20.34
N GLY A 21 -7.10 -6.36 20.48
CA GLY A 21 -6.79 -7.53 19.66
C GLY A 21 -7.86 -8.63 19.77
N TYR A 22 -8.35 -8.89 20.98
CA TYR A 22 -9.42 -9.86 21.23
C TYR A 22 -10.72 -9.50 20.50
N TYR A 23 -11.15 -8.23 20.55
CA TYR A 23 -12.37 -7.80 19.86
C TYR A 23 -12.23 -7.81 18.33
N ILE A 24 -11.05 -7.49 17.80
CA ILE A 24 -10.78 -7.63 16.35
C ILE A 24 -10.90 -9.10 15.92
N MET A 25 -10.32 -10.03 16.68
CA MET A 25 -10.42 -11.47 16.40
C MET A 25 -11.86 -12.00 16.51
N LYS A 26 -12.69 -11.38 17.35
CA LYS A 26 -14.12 -11.70 17.49
C LYS A 26 -14.99 -11.14 16.35
N GLY A 27 -14.38 -10.45 15.37
CA GLY A 27 -15.06 -9.95 14.17
C GLY A 27 -15.66 -8.55 14.31
N TYR A 28 -15.30 -7.79 15.35
CA TYR A 28 -15.68 -6.37 15.43
C TYR A 28 -14.83 -5.54 14.46
N SER A 29 -15.36 -4.39 14.02
CA SER A 29 -14.63 -3.50 13.11
C SER A 29 -13.36 -2.95 13.76
N ALA A 30 -12.20 -3.22 13.14
CA ALA A 30 -10.92 -2.80 13.71
C ALA A 30 -10.85 -1.28 13.94
N THR A 31 -11.41 -0.49 13.04
CA THR A 31 -11.49 0.99 13.15
C THR A 31 -12.26 1.43 14.39
N GLY A 32 -13.42 0.84 14.64
CA GLY A 32 -14.25 1.17 15.81
C GLY A 32 -13.58 0.75 17.12
N VAL A 33 -13.04 -0.48 17.17
CA VAL A 33 -12.38 -1.02 18.36
C VAL A 33 -11.12 -0.22 18.70
N LEU A 34 -10.29 0.14 17.71
CA LEU A 34 -9.11 0.99 17.92
C LEU A 34 -9.47 2.39 18.41
N MET A 35 -10.52 3.00 17.85
CA MET A 35 -11.00 4.32 18.29
C MET A 35 -11.45 4.29 19.75
N ILE A 36 -12.26 3.29 20.12
CA ILE A 36 -12.73 3.12 21.50
C ILE A 36 -11.55 2.85 22.44
N GLY A 37 -10.59 2.00 22.03
CA GLY A 37 -9.37 1.75 22.80
C GLY A 37 -8.53 3.01 23.02
N GLY A 38 -8.40 3.86 22.00
CA GLY A 38 -7.74 5.16 22.11
C GLY A 38 -8.46 6.10 23.08
N ILE A 39 -9.79 6.21 22.99
CA ILE A 39 -10.60 7.01 23.92
C ILE A 39 -10.47 6.49 25.35
N ALA A 40 -10.47 5.17 25.54
CA ALA A 40 -10.27 4.57 26.86
C ALA A 40 -8.91 4.93 27.45
N LEU A 41 -7.84 4.90 26.65
CA LEU A 41 -6.50 5.34 27.09
C LEU A 41 -6.47 6.83 27.48
N LEU A 42 -7.18 7.69 26.74
CA LEU A 42 -7.30 9.11 27.08
C LEU A 42 -8.04 9.30 28.43
N LEU A 43 -9.14 8.59 28.64
CA LEU A 43 -9.89 8.65 29.91
C LEU A 43 -9.07 8.12 31.10
N ILE A 44 -8.28 7.07 30.89
CA ILE A 44 -7.35 6.56 31.91
C ILE A 44 -6.26 7.61 32.19
N SER A 45 -5.75 8.30 31.16
CA SER A 45 -4.76 9.37 31.32
C SER A 45 -5.29 10.54 32.17
N ILE A 46 -6.55 10.96 31.98
CA ILE A 46 -7.21 11.97 32.83
C ILE A 46 -7.32 11.47 34.27
N SER A 47 -7.72 10.21 34.45
CA SER A 47 -7.88 9.60 35.77
C SER A 47 -6.57 9.53 36.55
N LEU A 48 -5.44 9.44 35.85
CA LEU A 48 -4.08 9.49 36.41
C LEU A 48 -3.57 10.93 36.64
N GLY A 49 -4.41 11.95 36.40
CA GLY A 49 -4.07 13.36 36.58
C GLY A 49 -3.07 13.89 35.54
N ARG A 50 -2.98 13.25 34.37
CA ARG A 50 -2.07 13.67 33.29
C ARG A 50 -2.82 14.53 32.27
N PRO A 51 -2.34 15.75 31.97
CA PRO A 51 -2.97 16.60 30.98
C PRO A 51 -2.86 15.95 29.59
N ILE A 52 -3.97 15.91 28.84
CA ILE A 52 -3.99 15.42 27.46
C ILE A 52 -3.67 16.55 26.47
N ILE A 53 -4.08 17.78 26.81
CA ILE A 53 -3.90 18.98 25.98
C ILE A 53 -3.05 19.99 26.76
N ALA A 54 -2.32 20.84 26.03
CA ALA A 54 -1.61 21.97 26.62
C ALA A 54 -2.59 22.92 27.35
N PRO A 55 -2.21 23.53 28.50
CA PRO A 55 -3.12 24.37 29.29
C PRO A 55 -3.77 25.53 28.52
N LYS A 56 -3.06 26.04 27.51
CA LYS A 56 -3.50 27.13 26.63
C LYS A 56 -4.63 26.75 25.66
N ASP A 57 -4.76 25.45 25.34
CA ASP A 57 -5.72 24.92 24.37
C ASP A 57 -6.82 24.11 25.07
N SER A 58 -6.85 24.11 26.42
CA SER A 58 -7.86 23.43 27.22
C SER A 58 -9.20 24.18 27.17
N THR A 59 -10.28 23.42 27.13
CA THR A 59 -11.66 23.92 27.19
C THR A 59 -12.10 24.27 28.62
N GLY A 60 -11.25 24.00 29.62
CA GLY A 60 -11.56 24.15 31.04
C GLY A 60 -12.32 22.97 31.65
N PHE A 61 -12.81 22.03 30.83
CA PHE A 61 -13.44 20.78 31.28
C PHE A 61 -12.65 19.56 30.77
N LEU A 62 -12.11 18.77 31.70
CA LEU A 62 -11.26 17.60 31.40
C LEU A 62 -11.92 16.58 30.45
N LEU A 63 -13.24 16.41 30.51
CA LEU A 63 -13.96 15.48 29.63
C LEU A 63 -14.10 16.02 28.20
N LEU A 64 -14.29 17.34 28.04
CA LEU A 64 -14.39 18.00 26.75
C LEU A 64 -13.01 18.11 26.07
N ASP A 65 -11.94 18.19 26.86
CA ASP A 65 -10.57 18.11 26.36
C ASP A 65 -10.28 16.79 25.63
N VAL A 66 -10.98 15.68 25.96
CA VAL A 66 -10.86 14.44 25.16
C VAL A 66 -11.34 14.66 23.73
N PHE A 67 -12.50 15.29 23.56
CA PHE A 67 -13.08 15.54 22.24
C PHE A 67 -12.29 16.59 21.46
N GLU A 68 -11.80 17.65 22.12
CA GLU A 68 -10.97 18.65 21.47
C GLU A 68 -9.62 18.06 21.02
N TYR A 69 -9.05 17.14 21.81
CA TYR A 69 -7.82 16.44 21.44
C TYR A 69 -8.05 15.55 20.22
N ILE A 70 -9.15 14.79 20.20
CA ILE A 70 -9.53 13.95 19.06
C ILE A 70 -9.74 14.82 17.81
N LYS A 71 -10.45 15.95 17.93
CA LYS A 71 -10.63 16.90 16.83
C LYS A 71 -9.30 17.41 16.29
N GLY A 72 -8.38 17.84 17.17
CA GLY A 72 -7.05 18.31 16.77
C GLY A 72 -6.25 17.23 16.05
N LEU A 73 -6.23 16.01 16.59
CA LEU A 73 -5.58 14.86 15.94
C LEU A 73 -6.20 14.53 14.58
N LEU A 74 -7.53 14.45 14.50
CA LEU A 74 -8.23 14.16 13.25
C LEU A 74 -8.01 15.25 12.22
N SER A 75 -8.02 16.53 12.60
CA SER A 75 -7.76 17.65 11.70
C SER A 75 -6.34 17.56 11.10
N ASN A 76 -5.33 17.39 11.94
CA ASN A 76 -3.94 17.30 11.48
C ASN A 76 -3.71 16.04 10.63
N ARG A 77 -4.22 14.88 11.07
CA ARG A 77 -4.08 13.63 10.33
C ARG A 77 -4.88 13.63 9.03
N ALA A 78 -6.05 14.26 8.99
CA ALA A 78 -6.83 14.40 7.76
C ALA A 78 -6.15 15.33 6.75
N ALA A 79 -5.58 16.45 7.21
CA ALA A 79 -4.88 17.40 6.36
C ALA A 79 -3.59 16.81 5.75
N ASP A 80 -2.77 16.13 6.55
CA ASP A 80 -1.49 15.61 6.08
C ASP A 80 -1.66 14.21 5.45
N LEU A 81 -1.90 13.21 6.31
CA LEU A 81 -1.94 11.81 5.91
C LEU A 81 -3.16 11.50 5.05
N GLY A 82 -4.31 12.08 5.39
CA GLY A 82 -5.56 11.91 4.65
C GLY A 82 -5.48 12.42 3.22
N MET A 83 -4.93 13.63 3.01
CA MET A 83 -4.72 14.18 1.67
C MET A 83 -3.82 13.28 0.82
N MET A 84 -2.72 12.81 1.40
CA MET A 84 -1.77 11.96 0.69
C MET A 84 -2.36 10.60 0.32
N ILE A 85 -3.08 9.95 1.24
CA ILE A 85 -3.79 8.69 0.95
C ILE A 85 -4.87 8.91 -0.11
N MET A 86 -5.64 10.00 -0.04
CA MET A 86 -6.68 10.32 -1.00
C MET A 86 -6.13 10.48 -2.41
N ILE A 87 -5.01 11.19 -2.57
CA ILE A 87 -4.36 11.41 -3.87
C ILE A 87 -3.74 10.11 -4.40
N LEU A 88 -3.13 9.30 -3.54
CA LEU A 88 -2.59 7.98 -3.92
C LEU A 88 -3.67 7.02 -4.39
N CYS A 89 -4.74 6.89 -3.61
CA CYS A 89 -5.89 6.06 -3.95
C CYS A 89 -6.61 6.59 -5.19
N GLY A 90 -6.74 7.92 -5.32
CA GLY A 90 -7.32 8.57 -6.50
C GLY A 90 -6.51 8.30 -7.77
N PHE A 91 -5.18 8.42 -7.69
CA PHE A 91 -4.29 8.06 -8.80
C PHE A 91 -4.42 6.57 -9.17
N ALA A 92 -4.39 5.67 -8.17
CA ALA A 92 -4.54 4.23 -8.41
C ALA A 92 -5.90 3.89 -9.06
N ALA A 93 -6.98 4.53 -8.60
CA ALA A 93 -8.31 4.39 -9.19
C ALA A 93 -8.35 4.92 -10.63
N TYR A 94 -7.67 6.04 -10.90
CA TYR A 94 -7.58 6.61 -12.25
C TYR A 94 -6.80 5.71 -13.21
N MET A 95 -5.67 5.11 -12.78
CA MET A 95 -4.92 4.14 -13.58
C MET A 95 -5.77 2.91 -13.94
N SER A 96 -6.63 2.45 -13.02
CA SER A 96 -7.61 1.40 -13.30
C SER A 96 -8.68 1.87 -14.29
N HIS A 97 -9.20 3.10 -14.14
CA HIS A 97 -10.23 3.65 -15.02
C HIS A 97 -9.79 3.72 -16.48
N ILE A 98 -8.56 4.17 -16.75
CA ILE A 98 -8.00 4.25 -18.10
C ILE A 98 -7.48 2.89 -18.63
N GLY A 99 -7.50 1.84 -17.81
CA GLY A 99 -7.02 0.50 -18.16
C GLY A 99 -5.49 0.32 -18.15
N ALA A 100 -4.73 1.28 -17.62
CA ALA A 100 -3.26 1.19 -17.53
C ALA A 100 -2.83 0.01 -16.66
N ASN A 101 -3.53 -0.24 -15.54
CA ASN A 101 -3.27 -1.38 -14.67
C ASN A 101 -3.44 -2.71 -15.42
N ASP A 102 -4.51 -2.86 -16.21
CA ASP A 102 -4.76 -4.06 -17.03
C ASP A 102 -3.63 -4.33 -18.03
N MET A 103 -3.04 -3.26 -18.59
CA MET A 103 -1.91 -3.38 -19.51
C MET A 103 -0.66 -3.90 -18.80
N VAL A 104 -0.33 -3.38 -17.62
CA VAL A 104 0.78 -3.90 -16.80
C VAL A 104 0.62 -5.40 -16.58
N VAL A 105 -0.60 -5.82 -16.24
CA VAL A 105 -0.89 -7.24 -15.96
C VAL A 105 -0.78 -8.08 -17.21
N LYS A 106 -1.28 -7.60 -18.35
CA LYS A 106 -1.17 -8.31 -19.62
C LYS A 106 0.28 -8.57 -19.99
N LEU A 107 1.16 -7.57 -19.83
CA LEU A 107 2.59 -7.74 -20.09
C LEU A 107 3.23 -8.70 -19.08
N ALA A 108 2.95 -8.51 -17.79
CA ALA A 108 3.55 -9.29 -16.73
C ALA A 108 3.09 -10.77 -16.74
N SER A 109 1.86 -11.03 -17.17
CA SER A 109 1.29 -12.38 -17.30
C SER A 109 1.64 -13.09 -18.60
N HIS A 110 2.15 -12.38 -19.62
CA HIS A 110 2.56 -12.98 -20.88
C HIS A 110 3.63 -14.07 -20.74
N PRO A 111 4.76 -13.87 -20.04
CA PRO A 111 5.80 -14.89 -19.90
C PRO A 111 5.33 -16.13 -19.12
N LEU A 112 4.36 -15.98 -18.22
CA LEU A 112 3.84 -17.08 -17.40
C LEU A 112 3.15 -18.16 -18.25
N LYS A 113 2.60 -17.80 -19.41
CA LYS A 113 1.92 -18.76 -20.32
C LYS A 113 2.85 -19.82 -20.90
N TYR A 114 4.16 -19.60 -20.89
CA TYR A 114 5.14 -20.54 -21.43
C TYR A 114 5.61 -21.57 -20.38
N ILE A 115 5.20 -21.43 -19.12
CA ILE A 115 5.60 -22.33 -18.03
C ILE A 115 4.57 -23.46 -17.90
N ASN A 116 4.99 -24.69 -18.22
CA ASN A 116 4.13 -25.88 -18.14
C ASN A 116 4.15 -26.58 -16.77
N SER A 117 5.10 -26.24 -15.88
CA SER A 117 5.22 -26.86 -14.57
C SER A 117 4.33 -26.15 -13.53
N PRO A 118 3.33 -26.81 -12.92
CA PRO A 118 2.35 -26.15 -12.04
C PRO A 118 3.00 -25.43 -10.84
N TYR A 119 3.92 -26.10 -10.13
CA TYR A 119 4.55 -25.51 -8.95
C TYR A 119 5.55 -24.39 -9.28
N VAL A 120 6.21 -24.48 -10.45
CA VAL A 120 7.11 -23.41 -10.92
C VAL A 120 6.29 -22.21 -11.37
N LEU A 121 5.18 -22.44 -12.09
CA LEU A 121 4.23 -21.41 -12.48
C LEU A 121 3.66 -20.70 -11.26
N MET A 122 3.31 -21.45 -10.21
CA MET A 122 2.77 -20.89 -8.96
C MET A 122 3.74 -19.90 -8.31
N ILE A 123 5.02 -20.28 -8.16
CA ILE A 123 6.04 -19.38 -7.60
C ILE A 123 6.27 -18.19 -8.54
N ALA A 124 6.38 -18.42 -9.85
CA ALA A 124 6.57 -17.35 -10.81
C ALA A 124 5.40 -16.36 -10.81
N ALA A 125 4.17 -16.86 -10.71
CA ALA A 125 2.95 -16.06 -10.58
C ALA A 125 2.96 -15.23 -9.29
N TYR A 126 3.44 -15.79 -8.17
CA TYR A 126 3.62 -15.04 -6.93
C TYR A 126 4.62 -13.89 -7.07
N PHE A 127 5.79 -14.12 -7.68
CA PHE A 127 6.75 -13.05 -7.92
C PHE A 127 6.18 -11.97 -8.85
N VAL A 128 5.49 -12.38 -9.92
CA VAL A 128 4.80 -11.43 -10.82
C VAL A 128 3.76 -10.62 -10.06
N ALA A 129 2.95 -11.26 -9.20
CA ALA A 129 1.95 -10.57 -8.40
C ALA A 129 2.58 -9.60 -7.37
N CYS A 130 3.71 -9.95 -6.77
CA CYS A 130 4.49 -9.05 -5.93
C CYS A 130 5.06 -7.87 -6.71
N LEU A 131 5.58 -8.10 -7.93
CA LEU A 131 6.03 -7.00 -8.81
C LEU A 131 4.86 -6.10 -9.22
N MET A 132 3.66 -6.68 -9.43
CA MET A 132 2.46 -5.89 -9.73
C MET A 132 2.02 -5.01 -8.54
N SER A 133 2.30 -5.40 -7.30
CA SER A 133 2.05 -4.58 -6.11
C SER A 133 2.88 -3.29 -6.08
N LEU A 134 3.96 -3.20 -6.86
CA LEU A 134 4.69 -1.93 -7.05
C LEU A 134 3.85 -0.91 -7.80
N ALA A 135 3.17 -1.37 -8.86
CA ALA A 135 2.38 -0.54 -9.76
C ALA A 135 0.98 -0.25 -9.20
N VAL A 136 0.36 -1.27 -8.59
CA VAL A 136 -1.00 -1.21 -8.09
C VAL A 136 -0.96 -1.08 -6.57
N SER A 137 -1.09 0.16 -6.09
CA SER A 137 -1.03 0.48 -4.66
C SER A 137 -2.32 0.15 -3.88
N SER A 138 -3.36 -0.37 -4.54
CA SER A 138 -4.62 -0.76 -3.90
C SER A 138 -4.70 -2.28 -3.69
N ALA A 139 -4.81 -2.72 -2.44
CA ALA A 139 -4.92 -4.15 -2.09
C ALA A 139 -6.17 -4.82 -2.70
N THR A 140 -7.33 -4.18 -2.60
CA THR A 140 -8.58 -4.66 -3.22
C THR A 140 -8.51 -4.63 -4.75
N GLY A 141 -7.95 -3.57 -5.34
CA GLY A 141 -7.77 -3.48 -6.78
C GLY A 141 -6.83 -4.55 -7.32
N LEU A 142 -5.68 -4.77 -6.67
CA LEU A 142 -4.71 -5.81 -7.01
C LEU A 142 -5.34 -7.21 -6.89
N GLY A 143 -6.09 -7.49 -5.83
CA GLY A 143 -6.75 -8.79 -5.64
C GLY A 143 -7.75 -9.13 -6.73
N VAL A 144 -8.66 -8.20 -7.07
CA VAL A 144 -9.64 -8.38 -8.16
C VAL A 144 -8.92 -8.58 -9.50
N LEU A 145 -7.87 -7.80 -9.74
CA LEU A 145 -7.10 -7.85 -10.96
C LEU A 145 -6.36 -9.19 -11.12
N LEU A 146 -5.71 -9.69 -10.06
CA LEU A 146 -5.03 -11.00 -10.06
C LEU A 146 -6.03 -12.15 -10.24
N MET A 147 -7.22 -12.04 -9.64
CA MET A 147 -8.30 -13.01 -9.81
C MET A 147 -8.87 -13.03 -11.23
N ALA A 148 -8.91 -11.88 -11.91
CA ALA A 148 -9.36 -11.82 -13.30
C ALA A 148 -8.30 -12.33 -14.30
N THR A 149 -7.02 -12.38 -13.92
CA THR A 149 -5.91 -12.53 -14.87
C THR A 149 -5.01 -13.72 -14.59
N LEU A 150 -4.37 -13.79 -13.41
CA LEU A 150 -3.44 -14.84 -13.05
C LEU A 150 -4.16 -16.10 -12.54
N PHE A 151 -5.30 -15.93 -11.86
CA PHE A 151 -6.07 -17.06 -11.33
C PHE A 151 -6.51 -18.05 -12.42
N PRO A 152 -7.13 -17.63 -13.56
CA PRO A 152 -7.48 -18.56 -14.63
C PRO A 152 -6.25 -19.26 -15.22
N VAL A 153 -5.12 -18.57 -15.36
CA VAL A 153 -3.89 -19.15 -15.91
C VAL A 153 -3.34 -20.26 -14.99
N MET A 154 -3.33 -20.01 -13.68
CA MET A 154 -2.85 -20.99 -12.69
C MET A 154 -3.72 -22.24 -12.64
N VAL A 155 -5.05 -22.08 -12.57
CA VAL A 155 -6.00 -23.21 -12.52
C VAL A 155 -5.93 -24.07 -13.79
N ASN A 156 -5.69 -23.46 -14.94
CA ASN A 156 -5.58 -24.18 -16.21
C ASN A 156 -4.35 -25.06 -16.38
N VAL A 157 -3.28 -24.74 -15.67
CA VAL A 157 -2.04 -25.55 -15.68
C VAL A 157 -2.07 -26.65 -14.60
N GLY A 158 -3.12 -26.70 -13.77
CA GLY A 158 -3.32 -27.77 -12.81
C GLY A 158 -3.16 -27.38 -11.33
N ILE A 159 -3.08 -26.08 -11.03
CA ILE A 159 -2.98 -25.58 -9.65
C ILE A 159 -4.39 -25.55 -9.02
N SER A 160 -4.52 -25.98 -7.76
CA SER A 160 -5.80 -25.95 -7.06
C SER A 160 -6.35 -24.52 -6.92
N ARG A 161 -7.68 -24.38 -6.87
CA ARG A 161 -8.34 -23.07 -6.70
C ARG A 161 -7.93 -22.41 -5.37
N GLY A 162 -7.72 -23.20 -4.32
CA GLY A 162 -7.24 -22.72 -3.02
C GLY A 162 -5.83 -22.15 -3.11
N ALA A 163 -4.91 -22.87 -3.76
CA ALA A 163 -3.54 -22.40 -3.98
C ALA A 163 -3.51 -21.15 -4.86
N ALA A 164 -4.24 -21.14 -5.98
CA ALA A 164 -4.34 -19.97 -6.86
C ALA A 164 -4.89 -18.74 -6.10
N THR A 165 -5.93 -18.92 -5.27
CA THR A 165 -6.49 -17.85 -4.43
C THR A 165 -5.48 -17.34 -3.41
N ALA A 166 -4.74 -18.24 -2.76
CA ALA A 166 -3.74 -17.87 -1.77
C ALA A 166 -2.60 -17.05 -2.42
N ILE A 167 -2.20 -17.38 -3.65
CA ILE A 167 -1.20 -16.63 -4.42
C ILE A 167 -1.73 -15.27 -4.86
N CYS A 168 -3.03 -15.15 -5.17
CA CYS A 168 -3.64 -13.85 -5.46
C CYS A 168 -3.74 -12.95 -4.21
N ALA A 169 -3.88 -13.54 -3.01
CA ALA A 169 -4.04 -12.80 -1.76
C ALA A 169 -2.70 -12.41 -1.10
N SER A 170 -1.68 -13.27 -1.19
CA SER A 170 -0.41 -13.08 -0.48
C SER A 170 0.40 -11.81 -0.82
N PRO A 171 0.35 -11.23 -2.03
CA PRO A 171 1.03 -9.97 -2.31
C PRO A 171 0.52 -8.81 -1.44
N ALA A 172 -0.74 -8.84 -1.00
CA ALA A 172 -1.31 -7.81 -0.14
C ALA A 172 -0.69 -7.79 1.28
N ALA A 173 -0.03 -8.87 1.68
CA ALA A 173 0.69 -8.94 2.95
C ALA A 173 2.07 -8.26 2.88
N ILE A 174 2.53 -7.87 1.69
CA ILE A 174 3.85 -7.28 1.47
C ILE A 174 3.67 -5.88 0.90
N ILE A 175 4.47 -4.96 1.41
CA ILE A 175 4.46 -3.58 0.96
C ILE A 175 5.75 -3.33 0.17
N LEU A 176 5.66 -3.34 -1.16
CA LEU A 176 6.83 -3.11 -2.03
C LEU A 176 6.96 -1.66 -2.50
N SER A 177 5.82 -0.99 -2.71
CA SER A 177 5.81 0.32 -3.35
C SER A 177 6.20 1.42 -2.37
N PRO A 178 7.25 2.21 -2.63
CA PRO A 178 7.63 3.35 -1.79
C PRO A 178 6.52 4.41 -1.73
N THR A 179 5.64 4.40 -2.74
CA THR A 179 4.48 5.29 -2.85
C THR A 179 3.19 4.65 -2.36
N SER A 180 3.22 3.47 -1.72
CA SER A 180 2.01 2.91 -1.12
C SER A 180 1.61 3.68 0.14
N GLY A 181 0.30 3.76 0.40
CA GLY A 181 -0.21 4.42 1.60
C GLY A 181 0.39 3.83 2.88
N ASP A 182 0.52 2.51 2.96
CA ASP A 182 1.02 1.81 4.14
C ASP A 182 2.48 2.14 4.48
N VAL A 183 3.37 2.21 3.47
CA VAL A 183 4.77 2.63 3.72
C VAL A 183 4.80 4.04 4.29
N ILE A 184 3.95 4.94 3.78
CA ILE A 184 4.06 6.34 4.18
C ILE A 184 3.45 6.55 5.56
N VAL A 185 2.36 5.87 5.89
CA VAL A 185 1.83 5.81 7.26
C VAL A 185 2.89 5.28 8.22
N ALA A 186 3.59 4.20 7.84
CA ALA A 186 4.65 3.60 8.65
C ALA A 186 5.87 4.52 8.81
N ALA A 187 6.26 5.22 7.75
CA ALA A 187 7.35 6.19 7.77
C ALA A 187 7.01 7.39 8.67
N GLU A 188 5.78 7.90 8.57
CA GLU A 188 5.29 9.00 9.40
C GLU A 188 5.27 8.60 10.88
N ALA A 189 4.76 7.40 11.18
CA ALA A 189 4.78 6.84 12.53
C ALA A 189 6.20 6.63 13.08
N SER A 190 7.19 6.44 12.20
CA SER A 190 8.61 6.24 12.55
C SER A 190 9.43 7.53 12.55
N ASN A 191 8.81 8.71 12.38
CA ASN A 191 9.50 10.00 12.20
C ASN A 191 10.46 10.04 11.00
N MET A 192 10.21 9.20 10.00
CA MET A 192 10.93 9.11 8.73
C MET A 192 10.05 9.50 7.53
N GLY A 193 8.96 10.23 7.77
CA GLY A 193 8.08 10.78 6.74
C GLY A 193 8.71 11.93 5.93
N GLY A 194 7.96 12.42 4.94
CA GLY A 194 8.36 13.55 4.10
C GLY A 194 9.68 13.31 3.35
N PRO A 195 10.72 14.16 3.54
CA PRO A 195 11.98 14.07 2.80
C PRO A 195 12.77 12.78 3.07
N LYS A 196 12.52 12.11 4.21
CA LYS A 196 13.18 10.86 4.59
C LYS A 196 12.45 9.60 4.10
N LEU A 197 11.29 9.75 3.43
CA LEU A 197 10.52 8.60 3.00
C LEU A 197 11.32 7.68 2.07
N ILE A 198 12.08 8.26 1.14
CA ILE A 198 12.87 7.48 0.17
C ILE A 198 13.90 6.62 0.91
N GLU A 199 14.52 7.18 1.95
CA GLU A 199 15.46 6.44 2.79
C GLU A 199 14.75 5.30 3.52
N PHE A 200 13.61 5.58 4.15
CA PHE A 200 12.81 4.55 4.81
C PHE A 200 12.36 3.44 3.85
N ALA A 201 11.89 3.81 2.66
CA ALA A 201 11.38 2.85 1.70
C ALA A 201 12.47 1.96 1.10
N PHE A 202 13.62 2.52 0.69
CA PHE A 202 14.67 1.76 0.03
C PHE A 202 15.67 1.09 0.99
N HIS A 203 15.97 1.70 2.14
CA HIS A 203 16.92 1.14 3.11
C HIS A 203 16.26 0.28 4.19
N THR A 204 14.98 0.52 4.49
CA THR A 204 14.28 -0.23 5.55
C THR A 204 13.23 -1.16 4.95
N THR A 205 12.25 -0.63 4.22
CA THR A 205 11.09 -1.43 3.79
C THR A 205 11.45 -2.43 2.70
N LEU A 206 12.16 -2.00 1.65
CA LEU A 206 12.47 -2.84 0.50
C LEU A 206 13.30 -4.09 0.86
N PRO A 207 14.37 -4.01 1.68
CA PRO A 207 15.12 -5.20 2.10
C PRO A 207 14.26 -6.18 2.91
N ILE A 208 13.43 -5.67 3.82
CA ILE A 208 12.50 -6.49 4.62
C ILE A 208 11.51 -7.20 3.69
N SER A 209 10.93 -6.47 2.74
CA SER A 209 9.98 -7.01 1.77
C SER A 209 10.61 -8.08 0.87
N ILE A 210 11.86 -7.92 0.44
CA ILE A 210 12.58 -8.94 -0.34
C ILE A 210 12.72 -10.24 0.46
N ILE A 211 13.16 -10.15 1.72
CA ILE A 211 13.31 -11.32 2.59
C ILE A 211 11.95 -11.99 2.85
N ALA A 212 10.91 -11.18 3.10
CA ALA A 212 9.54 -11.67 3.31
C ALA A 212 9.00 -12.38 2.06
N ILE A 213 9.23 -11.84 0.86
CA ILE A 213 8.86 -12.47 -0.41
C ILE A 213 9.50 -13.83 -0.55
N LEU A 214 10.81 -13.94 -0.30
CA LEU A 214 11.51 -15.21 -0.41
C LEU A 214 10.96 -16.24 0.60
N ALA A 215 10.72 -15.82 1.84
CA ALA A 215 10.15 -16.68 2.87
C ALA A 215 8.73 -17.16 2.50
N ILE A 216 7.87 -16.26 2.03
CA ILE A 216 6.49 -16.57 1.63
C ILE A 216 6.47 -17.43 0.35
N ALA A 217 7.38 -17.21 -0.61
CA ALA A 217 7.51 -18.05 -1.80
C ALA A 217 7.88 -19.50 -1.42
N VAL A 218 8.85 -19.66 -0.52
CA VAL A 218 9.25 -20.97 0.01
C VAL A 218 8.09 -21.62 0.75
N ALA A 219 7.40 -20.87 1.62
CA ALA A 219 6.23 -21.36 2.33
C ALA A 219 5.12 -21.81 1.38
N HIS A 220 4.80 -21.02 0.35
CA HIS A 220 3.84 -21.40 -0.68
C HIS A 220 4.24 -22.69 -1.40
N PHE A 221 5.51 -22.83 -1.78
CA PHE A 221 5.97 -24.04 -2.47
C PHE A 221 5.73 -25.31 -1.67
N PHE A 222 6.11 -25.32 -0.39
CA PHE A 222 5.99 -26.51 0.45
C PHE A 222 4.56 -26.73 0.95
N TRP A 223 3.89 -25.68 1.41
CA TRP A 223 2.56 -25.76 2.02
C TRP A 223 1.48 -26.11 0.99
N GLN A 224 1.46 -25.43 -0.16
CA GLN A 224 0.46 -25.69 -1.20
C GLN A 224 0.62 -27.10 -1.77
N ARG A 225 1.87 -27.57 -1.98
CA ARG A 225 2.14 -28.94 -2.41
C ARG A 225 1.68 -29.99 -1.42
N TYR A 226 1.81 -29.72 -0.13
CA TYR A 226 1.30 -30.61 0.92
C TYR A 226 -0.24 -30.68 0.90
N LEU A 227 -0.92 -29.54 0.81
CA LEU A 227 -2.39 -29.50 0.74
C LEU A 227 -2.92 -30.16 -0.54
N ASP A 228 -2.37 -29.82 -1.70
CA ASP A 228 -2.81 -30.38 -2.99
C ASP A 228 -2.68 -31.92 -3.00
N LYS A 229 -1.64 -32.47 -2.36
CA LYS A 229 -1.47 -33.92 -2.20
C LYS A 229 -2.48 -34.53 -1.22
N LYS A 230 -2.85 -33.79 -0.17
CA LYS A 230 -3.81 -34.24 0.85
C LYS A 230 -5.25 -34.24 0.31
N GLU A 231 -5.61 -33.26 -0.50
CA GLU A 231 -6.99 -33.08 -0.99
C GLU A 231 -7.28 -33.78 -2.33
N GLN A 232 -6.29 -34.41 -2.97
CA GLN A 232 -6.45 -35.11 -4.26
C GLN A 232 -7.15 -34.26 -5.33
N VAL A 233 -6.74 -33.00 -5.46
CA VAL A 233 -7.44 -32.02 -6.28
C VAL A 233 -7.35 -32.37 -7.77
N VAL A 234 -8.50 -32.60 -8.40
CA VAL A 234 -8.63 -32.63 -9.87
C VAL A 234 -8.82 -31.20 -10.34
N SER A 235 -7.82 -30.65 -11.02
CA SER A 235 -7.91 -29.28 -11.55
C SER A 235 -8.89 -29.24 -12.72
N GLU A 236 -10.02 -28.57 -12.53
CA GLU A 236 -10.99 -28.31 -13.58
C GLU A 236 -10.52 -27.12 -14.41
N LYS A 237 -10.27 -27.33 -15.71
CA LYS A 237 -9.77 -26.28 -16.60
C LYS A 237 -10.85 -25.21 -16.76
N LEU A 238 -10.47 -23.96 -16.56
CA LEU A 238 -11.32 -22.80 -16.80
C LEU A 238 -11.08 -22.31 -18.23
N ASP A 239 -12.10 -21.81 -18.92
CA ASP A 239 -11.84 -21.19 -20.21
C ASP A 239 -10.94 -19.96 -20.00
N VAL A 240 -9.77 -19.91 -20.65
CA VAL A 240 -8.80 -18.83 -20.45
C VAL A 240 -9.37 -17.58 -21.13
N SER A 241 -10.03 -16.72 -20.37
CA SER A 241 -10.41 -15.41 -20.87
C SER A 241 -9.14 -14.65 -21.26
N HIS A 242 -9.00 -14.38 -22.56
CA HIS A 242 -7.90 -13.56 -23.05
C HIS A 242 -8.04 -12.16 -22.44
N ILE A 243 -6.96 -11.63 -21.85
CA ILE A 243 -6.94 -10.26 -21.35
C ILE A 243 -7.09 -9.31 -22.55
N VAL A 244 -8.31 -8.79 -22.75
CA VAL A 244 -8.61 -7.81 -23.80
C VAL A 244 -8.33 -6.41 -23.26
N THR A 245 -7.07 -5.99 -23.34
CA THR A 245 -6.71 -4.58 -23.11
C THR A 245 -7.04 -3.75 -24.35
N ARG A 246 -7.80 -2.68 -24.19
CA ARG A 246 -8.10 -1.71 -25.27
C ARG A 246 -7.08 -0.57 -25.36
N VAL A 247 -6.03 -0.62 -24.56
CA VAL A 247 -5.00 0.42 -24.38
C VAL A 247 -3.70 0.09 -25.13
N PRO A 248 -2.88 1.08 -25.53
CA PRO A 248 -1.54 0.85 -26.09
C PRO A 248 -0.57 0.29 -25.05
N VAL A 249 0.46 -0.43 -25.51
CA VAL A 249 1.49 -1.04 -24.64
C VAL A 249 2.20 -0.02 -23.76
N PHE A 250 2.44 1.20 -24.26
CA PHE A 250 3.08 2.29 -23.51
C PHE A 250 2.35 2.65 -22.21
N TYR A 251 1.03 2.41 -22.09
CA TYR A 251 0.29 2.71 -20.86
C TYR A 251 0.77 1.92 -19.65
N ALA A 252 1.50 0.80 -19.86
CA ALA A 252 2.10 0.04 -18.78
C ALA A 252 3.09 0.87 -17.94
N ILE A 253 3.64 1.97 -18.44
CA ILE A 253 4.58 2.81 -17.68
C ILE A 253 3.88 3.78 -16.72
N LEU A 254 2.63 4.15 -16.99
CA LEU A 254 1.92 5.20 -16.25
C LEU A 254 1.73 4.86 -14.76
N PRO A 255 1.38 3.62 -14.37
CA PRO A 255 1.27 3.26 -12.96
C PRO A 255 2.59 3.36 -12.19
N PHE A 256 3.74 3.29 -12.86
CA PHE A 256 5.07 3.43 -12.25
C PHE A 256 5.55 4.88 -12.17
N LEU A 257 4.84 5.82 -12.79
CA LEU A 257 5.23 7.23 -12.87
C LEU A 257 5.46 7.88 -11.49
N PRO A 258 4.67 7.58 -10.44
CA PRO A 258 4.94 8.10 -9.09
C PRO A 258 6.29 7.62 -8.53
N ILE A 259 6.65 6.35 -8.74
CA ILE A 259 7.93 5.80 -8.27
C ILE A 259 9.09 6.46 -9.04
N ILE A 260 8.95 6.57 -10.36
CA ILE A 260 9.95 7.24 -11.21
C ILE A 260 10.10 8.71 -10.79
N GLY A 261 8.98 9.40 -10.54
CA GLY A 261 8.96 10.78 -10.06
C GLY A 261 9.66 10.92 -8.71
N VAL A 262 9.36 10.04 -7.74
CA VAL A 262 10.04 10.05 -6.43
C VAL A 262 11.54 9.83 -6.57
N LEU A 263 11.99 8.96 -7.47
CA LEU A 263 13.42 8.75 -7.74
C LEU A 263 14.08 9.97 -8.39
N ILE A 264 13.41 10.63 -9.34
CA ILE A 264 13.93 11.81 -10.05
C ILE A 264 13.98 13.03 -9.11
N PHE A 265 12.89 13.28 -8.40
CA PHE A 265 12.72 14.40 -7.47
C PHE A 265 13.19 14.03 -6.05
N SER A 266 14.17 13.12 -5.93
CA SER A 266 14.75 12.68 -4.66
C SER A 266 15.78 13.65 -4.08
N GLY A 267 16.12 14.74 -4.79
CA GLY A 267 17.18 15.67 -4.37
C GLY A 267 18.60 15.15 -4.60
N LYS A 268 18.77 14.00 -5.26
CA LYS A 268 20.08 13.35 -5.48
C LYS A 268 20.60 13.45 -6.92
N ILE A 269 19.77 13.90 -7.86
CA ILE A 269 20.15 14.01 -9.27
C ILE A 269 20.60 15.46 -9.56
N PRO A 270 21.86 15.68 -9.97
CA PRO A 270 22.32 16.98 -10.44
C PRO A 270 21.76 17.25 -11.85
N LEU A 271 21.19 18.44 -12.08
CA LEU A 271 20.80 18.88 -13.41
C LEU A 271 22.03 19.33 -14.20
N PRO A 272 22.06 19.13 -15.54
CA PRO A 272 23.08 19.67 -16.43
C PRO A 272 22.91 21.17 -16.71
N LEU A 273 22.32 21.92 -15.76
CA LEU A 273 22.10 23.36 -15.85
C LEU A 273 22.79 24.03 -14.66
N THR A 274 23.88 24.72 -14.96
CA THR A 274 24.64 25.54 -14.01
C THR A 274 24.00 26.93 -13.93
N ASP A 275 23.78 27.46 -12.72
CA ASP A 275 23.38 28.88 -12.60
C ASP A 275 24.53 29.81 -13.04
N ALA A 276 24.23 31.08 -13.29
CA ALA A 276 25.22 32.09 -13.72
C ALA A 276 26.42 32.26 -12.75
N GLU A 277 26.30 31.71 -11.53
CA GLU A 277 27.27 31.75 -10.43
C GLU A 277 28.06 30.43 -10.27
N GLY A 278 27.90 29.44 -11.17
CA GLY A 278 28.69 28.20 -11.14
C GLY A 278 28.15 27.09 -10.23
N VAL A 279 26.98 27.27 -9.62
CA VAL A 279 26.32 26.26 -8.77
C VAL A 279 25.48 25.30 -9.62
N GLN A 280 25.73 23.99 -9.50
CA GLN A 280 24.89 22.97 -10.15
C GLN A 280 23.48 23.02 -9.56
N LYS A 281 22.46 23.24 -10.40
CA LYS A 281 21.07 23.10 -9.94
C LYS A 281 20.82 21.63 -9.63
N VAL A 282 20.38 21.35 -8.41
CA VAL A 282 19.91 20.02 -8.01
C VAL A 282 18.40 19.99 -8.21
N ILE A 283 17.87 18.86 -8.68
CA ILE A 283 16.40 18.70 -8.77
C ILE A 283 15.83 18.84 -7.35
N PRO A 284 14.88 19.75 -7.09
CA PRO A 284 14.35 19.97 -5.75
C PRO A 284 13.67 18.71 -5.23
N SER A 285 13.84 18.43 -3.93
CA SER A 285 13.09 17.37 -3.25
C SER A 285 11.62 17.76 -3.17
N LEU A 286 10.78 17.12 -3.98
CA LEU A 286 9.34 17.39 -3.97
C LEU A 286 8.62 16.50 -2.96
N ASN A 287 7.56 17.05 -2.38
CA ASN A 287 6.60 16.24 -1.64
C ASN A 287 5.94 15.24 -2.60
N ILE A 288 5.72 14.01 -2.15
CA ILE A 288 5.09 12.94 -2.90
C ILE A 288 3.70 13.35 -3.40
N ILE A 289 2.96 14.12 -2.61
CA ILE A 289 1.68 14.69 -3.02
C ILE A 289 1.84 15.47 -4.33
N THR A 290 2.81 16.37 -4.39
CA THR A 290 3.11 17.17 -5.59
C THR A 290 3.51 16.29 -6.77
N ILE A 291 4.32 15.27 -6.53
CA ILE A 291 4.76 14.33 -7.57
C ILE A 291 3.56 13.60 -8.17
N ILE A 292 2.64 13.10 -7.35
CA ILE A 292 1.46 12.37 -7.82
C ILE A 292 0.51 13.30 -8.57
N ILE A 293 0.33 14.54 -8.11
CA ILE A 293 -0.47 15.55 -8.83
C ILE A 293 0.12 15.78 -10.24
N ILE A 294 1.44 15.96 -10.35
CA ILE A 294 2.11 16.08 -11.65
C ILE A 294 1.88 14.83 -12.50
N CYS A 295 2.03 13.63 -11.92
CA CYS A 295 1.78 12.36 -12.62
C CYS A 295 0.33 12.26 -13.12
N MET A 296 -0.63 12.71 -12.33
CA MET A 296 -2.05 12.70 -12.68
C MET A 296 -2.34 13.67 -13.83
N VAL A 297 -1.77 14.88 -13.79
CA VAL A 297 -1.90 15.86 -14.89
C VAL A 297 -1.27 15.34 -16.17
N VAL A 298 -0.04 14.80 -16.11
CA VAL A 298 0.63 14.19 -17.26
C VAL A 298 -0.21 13.06 -17.84
N THR A 299 -0.76 12.19 -17.00
CA THR A 299 -1.58 11.07 -17.47
C THR A 299 -2.89 11.54 -18.10
N ALA A 300 -3.55 12.53 -17.50
CA ALA A 300 -4.78 13.11 -18.04
C ALA A 300 -4.53 13.79 -19.40
N VAL A 301 -3.40 14.49 -19.57
CA VAL A 301 -3.00 15.08 -20.86
C VAL A 301 -2.75 13.98 -21.90
N ILE A 302 -2.05 12.91 -21.55
CA ILE A 302 -1.82 11.76 -22.46
C ILE A 302 -3.15 11.13 -22.88
N GLU A 303 -4.07 10.91 -21.94
CA GLU A 303 -5.39 10.33 -22.24
C GLU A 303 -6.26 11.28 -23.07
N PHE A 304 -6.17 12.59 -22.84
CA PHE A 304 -6.86 13.60 -23.63
C PHE A 304 -6.34 13.66 -25.07
N LEU A 305 -5.02 13.66 -25.27
CA LEU A 305 -4.40 13.65 -26.59
C LEU A 305 -4.75 12.38 -27.38
N ARG A 306 -5.03 11.27 -26.70
CA ARG A 306 -5.42 10.01 -27.33
C ARG A 306 -6.90 9.95 -27.68
N SER A 307 -7.78 10.31 -26.74
CA SER A 307 -9.22 10.13 -26.89
C SER A 307 -9.91 11.33 -27.54
N PHE A 308 -9.31 12.53 -27.44
CA PHE A 308 -9.91 13.84 -27.76
C PHE A 308 -11.32 14.03 -27.17
N LYS A 309 -11.66 13.27 -26.11
CA LYS A 309 -12.98 13.24 -25.47
C LYS A 309 -12.82 13.49 -23.99
N ALA A 310 -13.16 14.71 -23.56
CA ALA A 310 -13.09 15.09 -22.15
C ALA A 310 -13.85 14.13 -21.21
N LYS A 311 -14.99 13.57 -21.67
CA LYS A 311 -15.81 12.61 -20.90
C LYS A 311 -15.14 11.25 -20.65
N GLN A 312 -14.09 10.90 -21.39
CA GLN A 312 -13.30 9.68 -21.15
C GLN A 312 -12.07 9.97 -20.25
N VAL A 313 -11.71 11.24 -20.09
CA VAL A 313 -10.54 11.68 -19.33
C VAL A 313 -10.92 12.06 -17.90
N PHE A 314 -12.11 12.62 -17.69
CA PHE A 314 -12.66 13.11 -16.42
C PHE A 314 -14.01 12.45 -16.14
#